data_AF-A0A2P6Q8T5-F1
#
_entry.id   AF-A0A2P6Q8T5-F1
#
_cell.length_a   1.000
_cell.length_b   1.000
_cell.length_c   1.000
_cell.angle_alpha   90.00
_cell.angle_beta   90.00
_cell.angle_gamma   90.00
#
_symmetry.space_group_name_H-M   'P 1'
#
loop_
_entity.id
_entity.type
_entity.pdbx_description
1 polymer ?
#
loop_
_entity_poly.entity_id
_entity_poly.type
_entity_poly.pdbx_seq_one_letter_code
_entity_poly.pdbx_strand_id
1 'polypeptide(L)'
;MERKDNQSPQDETARILVEFLEVAITSIVFLKGIYAPGAFERRKYMNLVVHRARHPELRDYIHSAVSGLLPFIKKVNCRWEITAYFWSLPQEISSKNEGLWLPTDTKQWQQPPLISPIKSMSSQPLSVQLYLEHPSVYEPKP
;
A
#
# COMPACT_ATOMS: atom_id res chain seq x y z
N MET A 1 -1.25 -33.34 19.96
CA MET A 1 -2.56 -32.67 20.07
C MET A 1 -2.34 -31.24 19.60
N GLU A 2 -2.48 -31.01 18.29
CA GLU A 2 -2.21 -29.69 17.70
C GLU A 2 -3.29 -28.69 18.12
N ARG A 3 -2.83 -27.48 18.43
CA ARG A 3 -3.61 -26.37 18.96
C ARG A 3 -4.58 -25.92 17.87
N LYS A 4 -5.88 -26.00 18.15
CA LYS A 4 -6.91 -25.33 17.33
C LYS A 4 -6.61 -23.84 17.32
N ASP A 5 -6.15 -23.33 16.18
CA ASP A 5 -6.12 -21.90 15.92
C ASP A 5 -7.58 -21.40 15.92
N ASN A 6 -8.00 -20.81 17.04
CA ASN A 6 -9.20 -19.99 17.09
C ASN A 6 -8.91 -18.73 16.28
N GLN A 7 -9.04 -18.82 14.96
CA GLN A 7 -8.85 -17.73 14.02
C GLN A 7 -9.91 -16.68 14.33
N SER A 8 -9.50 -15.58 14.96
CA SER A 8 -10.43 -14.51 15.28
C SER A 8 -10.95 -13.90 13.96
N PRO A 9 -12.20 -13.42 13.88
CA PRO A 9 -12.70 -12.74 12.67
C PRO A 9 -11.82 -11.57 12.21
N GLN A 10 -11.06 -10.99 13.15
CA GLN A 10 -10.12 -9.90 12.94
C GLN A 10 -8.85 -10.37 12.24
N ASP A 11 -8.32 -11.55 12.57
CA ASP A 11 -7.16 -12.13 11.89
C ASP A 11 -7.47 -12.42 10.42
N GLU A 12 -8.69 -12.91 10.14
CA GLU A 12 -9.14 -13.17 8.78
C GLU A 12 -9.26 -11.86 7.99
N THR A 13 -9.88 -10.85 8.59
CA THR A 13 -10.02 -9.52 8.01
C THR A 13 -8.65 -8.90 7.70
N ALA A 14 -7.69 -9.02 8.62
CA ALA A 14 -6.34 -8.50 8.45
C ALA A 14 -5.60 -9.19 7.29
N ARG A 15 -5.75 -10.52 7.15
CA ARG A 15 -5.17 -11.28 6.04
C ARG A 15 -5.76 -10.84 4.70
N ILE A 16 -7.08 -10.71 4.62
CA ILE A 16 -7.77 -10.24 3.40
C ILE A 16 -7.30 -8.84 3.00
N LEU A 17 -7.16 -7.91 3.97
CA LEU A 17 -6.63 -6.58 3.69
C LEU A 17 -5.20 -6.60 3.18
N VAL A 18 -4.35 -7.45 3.75
CA VAL A 18 -2.96 -7.61 3.32
C VAL A 18 -2.88 -8.15 1.89
N GLU A 19 -3.65 -9.20 1.57
CA GLU A 19 -3.73 -9.71 0.20
C GLU A 19 -4.24 -8.65 -0.78
N PHE A 20 -5.27 -7.90 -0.39
CA PHE A 20 -5.80 -6.81 -1.18
C PHE A 20 -4.76 -5.71 -1.43
N LEU A 21 -4.02 -5.29 -0.40
CA LEU A 21 -2.98 -4.28 -0.51
C LEU A 21 -1.82 -4.75 -1.40
N GLU A 22 -1.38 -6.00 -1.31
CA GLU A 22 -0.33 -6.57 -2.17
C GLU A 22 -0.72 -6.49 -3.66
N VAL A 23 -1.96 -6.87 -3.98
CA VAL A 23 -2.50 -6.80 -5.34
C VAL A 23 -2.70 -5.35 -5.80
N ALA A 24 -3.19 -4.48 -4.92
CA ALA A 24 -3.42 -3.07 -5.23
C ALA A 24 -2.10 -2.33 -5.51
N ILE A 25 -1.09 -2.48 -4.64
CA ILE A 25 0.24 -1.87 -4.80
C ILE A 25 0.87 -2.35 -6.10
N THR A 26 0.88 -3.66 -6.36
CA THR A 26 1.44 -4.21 -7.60
C THR A 26 0.73 -3.66 -8.84
N SER A 27 -0.60 -3.53 -8.77
CA SER A 27 -1.40 -2.96 -9.87
C SER A 27 -1.08 -1.48 -10.10
N ILE A 28 -0.88 -0.70 -9.03
CA ILE A 28 -0.50 0.72 -9.15
C ILE A 28 0.91 0.85 -9.75
N VAL A 29 1.89 0.07 -9.28
CA VAL A 29 3.26 0.07 -9.81
C VAL A 29 3.28 -0.29 -11.30
N PHE A 30 2.48 -1.27 -11.70
CA PHE A 30 2.30 -1.64 -13.10
C PHE A 30 1.68 -0.49 -13.92
N LEU A 31 0.56 0.08 -13.46
CA LEU A 31 -0.13 1.17 -14.17
C LEU A 31 0.70 2.45 -14.27
N LYS A 32 1.58 2.71 -13.29
CA LYS A 32 2.51 3.84 -13.31
C LYS A 32 3.72 3.61 -14.24
N GLY A 33 3.95 2.37 -14.69
CA GLY A 33 5.04 2.07 -15.63
C GLY A 33 6.45 2.22 -15.03
N ILE A 34 6.59 2.10 -13.71
CA ILE A 34 7.89 2.24 -13.01
C ILE A 34 8.83 1.06 -13.35
N TYR A 35 8.24 -0.11 -13.60
CA TYR A 35 8.96 -1.33 -13.98
C TYR A 35 8.53 -1.79 -15.37
N ALA A 36 9.45 -2.45 -16.08
CA ALA A 36 9.15 -3.03 -17.39
C ALA A 36 7.98 -4.02 -17.31
N PRO A 37 7.11 -4.11 -18.35
CA PRO A 37 5.98 -5.03 -18.35
C PRO A 37 6.37 -6.49 -18.11
N GLY A 38 7.58 -6.91 -18.53
CA GLY A 38 8.11 -8.25 -18.30
C GLY A 38 8.43 -8.59 -16.84
N ALA A 39 8.44 -7.59 -15.95
CA ALA A 39 8.55 -7.78 -14.51
C ALA A 39 7.23 -8.24 -13.86
N PHE A 40 6.14 -8.36 -14.63
CA PHE A 40 4.82 -8.73 -14.13
C PHE A 40 4.25 -9.93 -14.87
N GLU A 41 3.46 -10.73 -14.16
CA GLU A 41 2.65 -11.82 -14.70
C GLU A 41 1.17 -11.44 -14.60
N ARG A 42 0.43 -11.64 -15.69
CA ARG A 42 -1.03 -11.44 -15.71
C ARG A 42 -1.71 -12.65 -15.06
N ARG A 43 -2.48 -12.44 -13.99
CA ARG A 43 -3.25 -13.48 -13.30
C ARG A 43 -4.73 -13.11 -13.19
N LYS A 44 -5.60 -14.11 -13.04
CA LYS A 44 -7.02 -13.91 -12.76
C LYS A 44 -7.25 -14.06 -11.25
N TYR A 45 -7.77 -13.02 -10.62
CA TYR A 45 -8.16 -13.04 -9.21
C TYR A 45 -9.60 -12.51 -9.10
N MET A 46 -10.51 -13.29 -8.50
CA MET A 46 -11.92 -12.92 -8.33
C MET A 46 -12.59 -12.33 -9.59
N ASN A 47 -12.36 -12.96 -10.75
CA ASN A 47 -12.83 -12.51 -12.08
C ASN A 47 -12.24 -11.21 -12.62
N LEU A 48 -11.27 -10.62 -11.93
CA LEU A 48 -10.47 -9.50 -12.40
C LEU A 48 -9.10 -9.96 -12.87
N VAL A 49 -8.61 -9.26 -13.88
CA VAL A 49 -7.23 -9.41 -14.33
C VAL A 49 -6.36 -8.55 -13.42
N VAL A 50 -5.48 -9.20 -12.69
CA VAL A 50 -4.50 -8.56 -11.80
C VAL A 50 -3.09 -8.82 -12.31
N HIS A 51 -2.16 -7.94 -11.95
CA HIS A 51 -0.74 -8.10 -12.23
C HIS A 51 -0.03 -8.56 -10.95
N ARG A 52 0.82 -9.57 -11.07
CA ARG A 52 1.67 -10.04 -9.97
C ARG A 52 3.14 -9.77 -10.32
N ALA A 53 3.92 -9.28 -9.37
CA ALA A 53 5.34 -9.07 -9.57
C ALA A 53 6.06 -10.43 -9.77
N ARG A 54 6.76 -10.57 -10.89
CA ARG A 54 7.67 -11.68 -11.21
C ARG A 54 9.10 -11.38 -10.72
N HIS A 55 9.46 -10.09 -10.67
CA HIS A 55 10.77 -9.66 -10.16
C HIS A 55 10.89 -9.99 -8.67
N PRO A 56 11.90 -10.78 -8.25
CA PRO A 56 12.00 -11.28 -6.88
C PRO A 56 12.13 -10.12 -5.87
N GLU A 57 13.01 -9.16 -6.11
CA GLU A 57 13.20 -8.04 -5.17
C GLU A 57 11.95 -7.17 -5.02
N LEU A 58 11.19 -6.97 -6.10
CA LEU A 58 9.97 -6.17 -6.07
C LEU A 58 8.88 -6.92 -5.29
N ARG A 59 8.75 -8.22 -5.58
CA ARG A 59 7.81 -9.09 -4.89
C ARG A 59 8.12 -9.17 -3.40
N ASP A 60 9.38 -9.38 -3.04
CA ASP A 60 9.81 -9.54 -1.65
C ASP A 60 9.68 -8.22 -0.89
N TYR A 61 9.99 -7.10 -1.53
CA TYR A 61 9.77 -5.77 -0.93
C TYR A 61 8.29 -5.51 -0.64
N ILE A 62 7.41 -5.70 -1.63
CA ILE A 62 5.96 -5.52 -1.44
C ILE A 62 5.46 -6.47 -0.35
N HIS A 63 5.86 -7.74 -0.40
CA HIS A 63 5.43 -8.74 0.57
C HIS A 63 5.89 -8.40 1.99
N SER A 64 7.15 -7.99 2.16
CA SER A 64 7.72 -7.58 3.45
C SER A 64 7.03 -6.32 3.99
N ALA A 65 6.85 -5.30 3.14
CA ALA A 65 6.19 -4.05 3.53
C ALA A 65 4.75 -4.30 3.98
N VAL A 66 3.95 -5.05 3.21
CA VAL A 66 2.54 -5.31 3.57
C VAL A 66 2.44 -6.27 4.76
N SER A 67 3.32 -7.27 4.88
CA SER A 67 3.37 -8.13 6.06
C SER A 67 3.72 -7.36 7.34
N GLY A 68 4.58 -6.34 7.21
CA GLY A 68 4.88 -5.39 8.29
C GLY A 68 3.67 -4.59 8.76
N LEU A 69 2.58 -4.50 7.97
CA LEU A 69 1.34 -3.83 8.35
C LEU A 69 0.40 -4.72 9.19
N LEU A 70 0.54 -6.05 9.15
CA LEU A 70 -0.29 -6.99 9.90
C LEU A 70 -0.49 -6.61 11.38
N PRO A 71 0.56 -6.32 12.19
CA PRO A 71 0.37 -5.97 13.59
C PRO A 71 -0.42 -4.68 13.79
N PHE A 72 -0.35 -3.74 12.85
CA PHE A 72 -1.08 -2.48 12.91
C PHE A 72 -2.55 -2.66 12.53
N ILE A 73 -2.84 -3.48 11.53
CA ILE A 73 -4.21 -3.77 11.06
C ILE A 73 -4.99 -4.58 12.10
N LYS A 74 -4.32 -5.50 12.81
CA LYS A 74 -4.95 -6.30 13.87
C LYS A 74 -5.38 -5.49 15.09
N LYS A 75 -4.87 -4.25 15.25
CA LYS A 75 -5.23 -3.40 16.37
C LYS A 75 -6.67 -2.90 16.21
N VAL A 76 -7.53 -3.34 17.12
CA VAL A 76 -8.97 -3.00 17.12
C VAL A 76 -9.15 -1.49 17.22
N ASN A 77 -10.12 -0.94 16.47
CA ASN A 77 -10.58 0.45 16.54
C ASN A 77 -9.57 1.52 16.06
N CYS A 78 -8.69 1.18 15.13
CA CYS A 78 -7.73 2.12 14.55
C CYS A 78 -8.16 2.60 13.16
N ARG A 79 -8.11 3.91 12.93
CA ARG A 79 -8.16 4.50 11.58
C ARG A 79 -6.72 4.58 11.08
N TRP A 80 -6.43 3.90 9.98
CA TRP A 80 -5.15 3.96 9.29
C TRP A 80 -5.32 4.59 7.91
N GLU A 81 -4.29 5.28 7.46
CA GLU A 81 -4.21 5.91 6.15
C GLU A 81 -2.86 5.50 5.56
N ILE A 82 -2.88 4.98 4.32
CA ILE A 82 -1.66 4.64 3.59
C ILE A 82 -1.55 5.61 2.43
N THR A 83 -0.58 6.50 2.51
CA THR A 83 -0.30 7.51 1.48
C THR A 83 1.00 7.13 0.78
N ALA A 84 0.94 6.98 -0.54
CA ALA A 84 2.09 6.65 -1.37
C ALA A 84 2.38 7.78 -2.36
N TYR A 85 3.62 8.24 -2.38
CA TYR A 85 4.08 9.30 -3.29
C TYR A 85 4.89 8.70 -4.43
N PHE A 86 4.62 9.17 -5.64
CA PHE A 86 5.37 8.81 -6.85
C PHE A 86 6.23 10.01 -7.25
N TRP A 87 7.30 10.28 -6.49
CA TRP A 87 8.30 11.32 -6.80
C TRP A 87 9.72 10.76 -6.63
N SER A 88 10.69 11.33 -7.33
CA SER A 88 12.11 11.07 -7.05
C SER A 88 12.43 11.57 -5.65
N LEU A 89 12.65 10.66 -4.70
CA LEU A 89 12.94 11.00 -3.29
C LEU A 89 14.00 12.10 -3.21
N PRO A 90 13.84 13.13 -2.35
CA PRO A 90 14.94 14.03 -2.02
C PRO A 90 16.12 13.20 -1.53
N GLN A 91 17.29 13.47 -2.11
CA GLN A 91 18.54 12.82 -1.77
C GLN A 91 18.90 13.13 -0.30
N GLU A 92 19.45 12.11 0.37
CA GLU A 92 19.92 12.03 1.76
C GLU A 92 18.91 11.55 2.82
N ILE A 93 18.92 10.24 3.06
CA ILE A 93 18.48 9.64 4.32
C ILE A 93 19.75 9.54 5.18
N SER A 94 19.85 10.37 6.22
CA SER A 94 20.90 10.22 7.24
C SER A 94 20.71 8.88 7.95
N SER A 95 21.70 8.01 7.80
CA SER A 95 21.69 6.63 8.26
C SER A 95 21.77 6.55 9.79
N LYS A 96 20.64 6.31 10.46
CA LYS A 96 20.58 5.65 11.78
C LYS A 96 19.12 5.35 12.17
N ASN A 97 18.55 4.29 11.61
CA ASN A 97 17.50 3.53 12.28
C ASN A 97 17.35 2.16 11.65
N GLU A 98 17.39 1.12 12.49
CA GLU A 98 17.47 -0.29 12.11
C GLU A 98 16.08 -0.96 12.08
N GLY A 99 15.01 -0.15 11.87
CA GLY A 99 13.64 -0.62 11.80
C GLY A 99 13.17 -0.84 10.35
N LEU A 100 12.38 -1.89 10.11
CA LEU A 100 11.75 -2.17 8.79
C LEU A 100 10.92 -0.97 8.28
N TRP A 101 10.35 -0.19 9.19
CA TRP A 101 9.65 1.06 8.91
C TRP A 101 10.50 2.24 9.33
N LEU A 102 10.82 3.10 8.38
CA LEU A 102 11.48 4.39 8.62
C LEU A 102 10.43 5.50 8.56
N PRO A 103 10.50 6.51 9.45
CA PRO A 103 9.73 7.73 9.27
C PRO A 103 10.02 8.30 7.90
N THR A 104 8.98 8.50 7.10
CA THR A 104 9.13 9.23 5.85
C THR A 104 9.17 10.70 6.23
N ASP A 105 10.31 11.38 6.05
CA ASP A 105 10.49 12.84 6.20
C ASP A 105 9.66 13.58 5.14
N THR A 106 8.36 13.33 5.16
CA THR A 106 7.42 13.68 4.11
C THR A 106 7.22 15.19 4.20
N LYS A 107 7.70 15.92 3.19
CA LYS A 107 7.33 17.33 3.06
C LYS A 107 5.84 17.38 2.76
N GLN A 108 5.05 17.82 3.73
CA GLN A 108 3.63 18.07 3.55
C GLN A 108 3.46 19.13 2.45
N TRP A 109 2.47 18.96 1.57
CA TRP A 109 2.14 19.95 0.54
C TRP A 109 2.02 21.33 1.18
N GLN A 110 2.65 22.35 0.58
CA GLN A 110 2.56 23.71 1.14
C GLN A 110 1.16 24.31 0.99
N GLN A 111 0.38 23.80 0.03
CA GLN A 111 -1.03 24.12 -0.20
C GLN A 111 -1.88 22.85 -0.10
N PRO A 112 -3.19 22.96 0.23
CA PRO A 112 -4.06 21.79 0.26
C PRO A 112 -4.09 21.10 -1.11
N PRO A 113 -3.78 19.79 -1.18
CA PRO A 113 -3.75 19.07 -2.44
C PRO A 113 -5.15 18.92 -3.02
N LEU A 114 -5.24 18.76 -4.34
CA LEU A 114 -6.51 18.44 -5.00
C LEU A 114 -6.79 16.94 -4.85
N ILE A 115 -7.81 16.62 -4.06
CA ILE A 115 -8.24 15.24 -3.79
C ILE A 115 -9.26 14.78 -4.82
N SER A 116 -8.95 13.71 -5.55
CA SER A 116 -9.87 13.03 -6.47
C SER A 116 -10.28 11.68 -5.87
N PRO A 117 -11.51 11.50 -5.38
CA PRO A 117 -11.96 10.21 -4.86
C PRO A 117 -12.05 9.19 -5.99
N ILE A 118 -11.50 7.99 -5.77
CA ILE A 118 -11.54 6.89 -6.74
C ILE A 118 -12.67 5.93 -6.38
N LYS A 119 -12.70 5.46 -5.13
CA LYS A 119 -13.67 4.46 -4.69
C LYS A 119 -13.83 4.45 -3.18
N SER A 120 -15.03 4.12 -2.71
CA SER A 120 -15.30 3.82 -1.31
C SER A 120 -15.99 2.45 -1.19
N MET A 121 -15.74 1.78 -0.07
CA MET A 121 -16.36 0.52 0.31
C MET A 121 -16.63 0.56 1.81
N SER A 122 -17.81 0.11 2.23
CA SER A 122 -18.14 -0.07 3.64
C SER A 122 -18.86 -1.41 3.80
N SER A 123 -18.28 -2.30 4.60
CA SER A 123 -18.82 -3.62 4.93
C SER A 123 -18.22 -4.06 6.25
N GLN A 124 -19.03 -4.42 7.26
CA GLN A 124 -18.50 -4.80 8.56
C GLN A 124 -17.47 -5.95 8.43
N PRO A 125 -16.31 -5.87 9.11
CA PRO A 125 -15.85 -4.83 10.04
C PRO A 125 -15.05 -3.67 9.40
N LEU A 126 -15.00 -3.56 8.07
CA LEU A 126 -14.13 -2.66 7.32
C LEU A 126 -14.85 -1.53 6.58
N SER A 127 -14.24 -0.33 6.61
CA SER A 127 -14.59 0.74 5.70
C SER A 127 -13.31 1.27 5.06
N VAL A 128 -13.24 1.25 3.73
CA VAL A 128 -12.05 1.61 2.95
C VAL A 128 -12.41 2.71 1.96
N GLN A 129 -11.57 3.74 1.87
CA GLN A 129 -11.67 4.80 0.89
C GLN A 129 -10.34 4.95 0.15
N LEU A 130 -10.41 5.00 -1.17
CA LEU A 130 -9.30 5.22 -2.07
C LEU A 130 -9.49 6.56 -2.79
N TYR A 131 -8.47 7.41 -2.72
CA TYR A 131 -8.43 8.71 -3.41
C TYR A 131 -7.02 8.95 -3.96
N LEU A 132 -6.92 9.89 -4.88
CA LEU A 132 -5.66 10.37 -5.46
C LEU A 132 -5.46 11.83 -5.09
N GLU A 133 -4.30 12.15 -4.56
CA GLU A 133 -3.87 13.53 -4.32
C GLU A 133 -3.08 14.04 -5.51
N HIS A 134 -3.36 15.28 -5.92
CA HIS A 134 -2.60 15.99 -6.94
C HIS A 134 -2.01 17.28 -6.38
N PRO A 135 -0.80 17.68 -6.81
CA PRO A 135 -0.25 18.99 -6.48
C PRO A 135 -1.20 20.09 -6.95
N SER A 136 -1.24 21.18 -6.19
CA SER A 136 -2.05 22.34 -6.57
C SER A 136 -1.46 23.01 -7.81
N VAL A 137 -2.29 23.66 -8.64
CA VAL A 137 -1.87 24.31 -9.89
C VAL A 137 -0.83 25.42 -9.66
N TYR A 138 -0.73 25.94 -8.43
CA TYR A 138 0.18 27.03 -8.03
C TYR A 138 1.45 26.55 -7.34
N GLU A 139 1.64 25.23 -7.22
CA GLU A 139 2.86 24.71 -6.62
C GLU A 139 4.02 24.88 -7.62
N PRO A 140 5.13 25.51 -7.22
CA PRO A 140 6.27 25.66 -8.12
C PRO A 140 6.75 24.26 -8.52
N LYS A 141 6.73 23.97 -9.83
CA LYS A 141 7.45 22.81 -10.37
C LYS A 141 8.94 23.05 -10.06
N PRO A 142 9.63 22.09 -9.44
CA PRO A 142 11.07 22.20 -9.25
C PRO A 142 11.83 22.26 -10.57
#